data_AF-A0A1I0FN70-F1
#
_entry.id   AF-A0A1I0FN70-F1
#
_cell.length_a   1.000
_cell.length_b   1.000
_cell.length_c   1.000
_cell.angle_alpha   90.00
_cell.angle_beta   90.00
_cell.angle_gamma   90.00
#
_symmetry.space_group_name_H-M   'P 1'
#
loop_
_entity.id
_entity.type
_entity.pdbx_description
1 polymer ?
#
loop_
_entity_poly.entity_id
_entity_poly.type
_entity_poly.pdbx_seq_one_letter_code
_entity_poly.pdbx_strand_id
1 'polypeptide(L)'
;MTHLDGRRSYDAPVVPAPPVPDTGETGVLTLSPSGRRVRLAATAVVLALLLGGTLWGNDSEFPFGPFRMYSTRADPDRPVVSTSVVGVTADGDEVRLSGGEVGLRRAEFEGQLPRLVEEPQLLGLLAESYAAGHPDAEPLVAVRVVQRRHALDDGRRTGEITESVLVDHSVTPGQEGTP
;
A
#
# COMPACT_ATOMS: atom_id res chain seq x y z
N MET A 1 44.47 39.74 -21.26
CA MET A 1 45.59 40.67 -21.02
C MET A 1 46.73 40.26 -21.95
N THR A 2 47.08 41.11 -22.91
CA THR A 2 48.19 40.88 -23.85
C THR A 2 49.46 41.42 -23.20
N HIS A 3 50.56 40.67 -23.22
CA HIS A 3 51.86 41.23 -22.82
C HIS A 3 52.25 42.35 -23.80
N LEU A 4 53.00 43.35 -23.32
CA LEU A 4 53.39 44.54 -24.10
C LEU A 4 54.13 44.22 -25.41
N ASP A 5 54.67 43.00 -25.56
CA ASP A 5 55.38 42.53 -26.74
C ASP A 5 54.47 41.85 -27.80
N GLY A 6 53.14 41.97 -27.67
CA GLY A 6 52.17 41.47 -28.65
C GLY A 6 51.94 39.96 -28.67
N ARG A 7 52.71 39.18 -27.91
CA ARG A 7 52.49 37.73 -27.72
C ARG A 7 51.33 37.48 -26.75
N ARG A 8 50.45 36.56 -27.11
CA ARG A 8 49.38 36.07 -26.23
C ARG A 8 50.00 35.07 -25.24
N SER A 9 49.42 34.95 -24.05
CA SER A 9 49.89 34.01 -23.00
C SER A 9 49.90 32.53 -23.45
N TYR A 10 49.25 32.20 -24.57
CA TYR A 10 49.21 30.86 -25.15
C TYR A 10 50.26 30.64 -26.26
N ASP A 11 51.07 31.64 -26.62
CA ASP A 11 52.15 31.52 -27.62
C ASP A 11 53.44 30.96 -27.01
N ALA A 12 53.44 30.62 -25.71
CA ALA A 12 54.56 29.94 -25.08
C ALA A 12 54.67 28.51 -25.65
N PRO A 13 55.87 28.02 -26.00
CA PRO A 13 56.05 26.64 -26.41
C PRO A 13 55.57 25.73 -25.28
N VAL A 14 54.62 24.85 -25.60
CA VAL A 14 54.15 23.81 -24.67
C VAL A 14 55.36 22.94 -24.36
N VAL A 15 55.95 23.12 -23.18
CA VAL A 15 56.95 22.20 -22.64
C VAL A 15 56.21 20.88 -22.45
N PRO A 16 56.61 19.79 -23.12
CA PRO A 16 55.99 18.49 -22.89
C PRO A 16 56.09 18.19 -21.40
N ALA A 17 54.96 17.90 -20.78
CA ALA A 17 54.98 17.40 -19.40
C ALA A 17 55.94 16.21 -19.37
N PRO A 18 56.85 16.12 -18.38
CA PRO A 18 57.68 14.94 -18.25
C PRO A 18 56.76 13.71 -18.23
N PRO A 19 57.13 12.61 -18.89
CA PRO A 19 56.32 11.40 -18.87
C PRO A 19 56.04 11.07 -17.41
N VAL A 20 54.78 11.11 -17.02
CA VAL A 20 54.34 10.59 -15.72
C VAL A 20 54.83 9.14 -15.72
N PRO A 21 55.66 8.73 -14.75
CA PRO A 21 56.07 7.34 -14.68
C PRO A 21 54.78 6.53 -14.67
N ASP A 22 54.63 5.68 -15.68
CA ASP A 22 53.53 4.74 -15.77
C ASP A 22 53.71 3.87 -14.53
N THR A 23 52.95 4.15 -13.47
CA THR A 23 52.89 3.31 -12.29
C THR A 23 52.24 2.02 -12.78
N GLY A 24 53.07 1.16 -13.35
CA GLY A 24 52.72 -0.18 -13.74
C GLY A 24 51.91 -0.78 -12.61
N GLU A 25 50.77 -1.36 -12.99
CA GLU A 25 49.62 -1.72 -12.16
C GLU A 25 48.54 -0.63 -12.10
N THR A 26 47.83 -0.46 -13.22
CA THR A 26 46.36 -0.44 -13.10
C THR A 26 45.98 -1.72 -12.37
N GLY A 27 45.81 -1.65 -11.05
CA GLY A 27 45.48 -2.78 -10.18
C GLY A 27 44.10 -3.33 -10.50
N VAL A 28 43.98 -4.03 -11.62
CA VAL A 28 42.77 -4.75 -12.02
C VAL A 28 42.70 -5.96 -11.10
N LEU A 29 42.01 -5.81 -9.98
CA LEU A 29 41.69 -6.91 -9.08
C LEU A 29 40.79 -7.90 -9.82
N THR A 30 41.34 -9.05 -10.19
CA THR A 30 40.57 -10.12 -10.82
C THR A 30 39.77 -10.87 -9.75
N LEU A 31 38.50 -11.13 -10.04
CA LEU A 31 37.63 -11.88 -9.12
C LEU A 31 38.13 -13.32 -8.98
N SER A 32 38.31 -13.77 -7.75
CA SER A 32 38.61 -15.18 -7.50
C SER A 32 37.46 -16.07 -8.01
N PRO A 33 37.75 -17.32 -8.43
CA PRO A 33 36.72 -18.26 -8.88
C PRO A 33 35.60 -18.46 -7.85
N SER A 34 35.95 -18.50 -6.57
CA SER A 34 34.99 -18.60 -5.46
C SER A 34 34.12 -17.35 -5.35
N GLY A 35 34.71 -16.15 -5.48
CA GLY A 35 33.96 -14.89 -5.49
C GLY A 35 32.97 -14.81 -6.64
N ARG A 36 33.35 -15.30 -7.83
CA ARG A 36 32.44 -15.41 -8.97
C ARG A 36 31.29 -16.38 -8.71
N ARG A 37 31.58 -17.57 -8.16
CA ARG A 37 30.55 -18.60 -7.86
C ARG A 37 29.53 -18.09 -6.84
N VAL A 38 29.97 -17.45 -5.77
CA VAL A 38 29.07 -16.90 -4.74
C VAL A 38 28.14 -15.85 -5.32
N ARG A 39 28.65 -14.91 -6.13
CA ARG A 39 27.83 -13.87 -6.77
C ARG A 39 26.81 -14.47 -7.74
N LEU A 40 27.20 -15.46 -8.54
CA LEU A 40 26.28 -16.17 -9.44
C LEU A 40 25.21 -16.92 -8.68
N ALA A 41 25.57 -17.63 -7.60
CA ALA A 41 24.61 -18.33 -6.76
C ALA A 41 23.62 -17.35 -6.11
N ALA A 42 24.11 -16.25 -5.54
CA ALA A 42 23.25 -15.21 -4.96
C ALA A 42 22.30 -14.61 -6.02
N THR A 43 22.81 -14.33 -7.22
CA THR A 43 21.99 -13.81 -8.33
C THR A 43 20.92 -14.82 -8.75
N ALA A 44 21.28 -16.11 -8.86
CA ALA A 44 20.34 -17.16 -9.21
C ALA A 44 19.24 -17.35 -8.16
N VAL A 45 19.59 -17.24 -6.86
CA VAL A 45 18.61 -17.30 -5.77
C VAL A 45 17.64 -16.12 -5.85
N VAL A 46 18.14 -14.89 -5.99
CA VAL A 46 17.29 -13.71 -6.11
C VAL A 46 16.39 -13.80 -7.34
N LEU A 47 16.93 -14.25 -8.48
CA LEU A 47 16.15 -14.45 -9.70
C LEU A 47 15.05 -15.51 -9.50
N ALA A 48 15.36 -16.62 -8.85
CA ALA A 48 14.37 -17.66 -8.56
C ALA A 48 13.25 -17.15 -7.64
N LEU A 49 13.59 -16.37 -6.62
CA LEU A 49 12.59 -15.74 -5.74
C LEU A 49 11.72 -14.75 -6.51
N LEU A 50 12.30 -13.91 -7.37
CA LEU A 50 11.55 -12.96 -8.20
C LEU A 50 10.62 -13.66 -9.19
N LEU A 51 11.09 -14.71 -9.89
CA LEU A 51 10.26 -15.48 -10.81
C LEU A 51 9.15 -16.22 -10.07
N GLY A 52 9.47 -16.82 -8.92
CA GLY A 52 8.51 -17.50 -8.06
C GLY A 52 7.41 -16.55 -7.57
N GLY A 53 7.80 -15.39 -7.02
CA GLY A 53 6.85 -14.39 -6.57
C GLY A 53 6.06 -13.75 -7.72
N THR A 54 6.66 -13.52 -8.89
CA THR A 54 5.95 -12.96 -10.05
C THR A 54 4.88 -13.91 -10.60
N LEU A 55 5.16 -15.21 -10.65
CA LEU A 55 4.25 -16.20 -11.24
C LEU A 55 3.17 -16.68 -10.26
N TRP A 56 3.47 -16.76 -8.96
CA TRP A 56 2.56 -17.34 -7.96
C TRP A 56 2.25 -16.44 -6.76
N GLY A 57 3.01 -15.36 -6.55
CA GLY A 57 2.82 -14.44 -5.43
C GLY A 57 1.73 -13.39 -5.65
N ASN A 58 1.47 -12.64 -4.59
CA ASN A 58 0.62 -11.46 -4.52
C ASN A 58 1.37 -10.31 -3.81
N ASP A 59 0.66 -9.22 -3.52
CA ASP A 59 1.24 -8.01 -2.93
C ASP A 59 1.81 -8.23 -1.50
N SER A 60 1.34 -9.27 -0.79
CA SER A 60 1.76 -9.60 0.59
C SER A 60 3.16 -10.20 0.65
N GLU A 61 3.64 -10.84 -0.43
CA GLU A 61 4.98 -11.44 -0.51
C GLU A 61 6.03 -10.50 -1.12
N PHE A 62 5.75 -9.20 -1.18
CA PHE A 62 6.75 -8.17 -1.48
C PHE A 62 7.99 -8.33 -0.55
N PRO A 63 9.24 -8.19 -1.04
CA PRO A 63 9.66 -7.62 -2.33
C PRO A 63 9.77 -8.60 -3.50
N PHE A 64 9.47 -9.89 -3.28
CA PHE A 64 9.61 -10.90 -4.34
C PHE A 64 8.30 -11.16 -5.09
N GLY A 65 7.15 -10.94 -4.44
CA GLY A 65 5.84 -10.84 -5.07
C GLY A 65 5.63 -9.50 -5.80
N PRO A 66 4.77 -9.45 -6.84
CA PRO A 66 4.53 -8.25 -7.62
C PRO A 66 3.67 -7.24 -6.85
N PHE A 67 3.87 -5.95 -7.10
CA PHE A 67 2.86 -4.94 -6.81
C PHE A 67 1.79 -4.97 -7.90
N ARG A 68 0.72 -5.75 -7.70
CA ARG A 68 -0.39 -5.95 -8.65
C ARG A 68 -1.14 -4.66 -8.92
N MET A 69 -1.15 -3.72 -7.97
CA MET A 69 -1.71 -2.36 -8.15
C MET A 69 -1.16 -1.63 -9.37
N TYR A 70 0.07 -1.92 -9.80
CA TYR A 70 0.72 -1.24 -10.92
C TYR A 70 1.10 -2.17 -12.09
N SER A 71 1.03 -3.49 -11.90
CA SER A 71 1.54 -4.47 -12.87
C SER A 71 0.44 -5.23 -13.63
N THR A 72 -0.83 -5.12 -13.22
CA THR A 72 -1.93 -5.85 -13.86
C THR A 72 -3.15 -4.96 -14.12
N ARG A 73 -3.88 -5.26 -15.21
CA ARG A 73 -5.18 -4.65 -15.46
C ARG A 73 -6.22 -5.33 -14.57
N ALA A 74 -7.07 -4.54 -13.92
CA ALA A 74 -8.24 -5.06 -13.23
C ALA A 74 -9.21 -5.71 -14.24
N ASP A 75 -9.80 -6.84 -13.85
CA ASP A 75 -10.87 -7.50 -14.61
C ASP A 75 -12.04 -6.52 -14.82
N PRO A 76 -12.42 -6.18 -16.07
CA PRO A 76 -13.43 -5.17 -16.36
C PRO A 76 -14.84 -5.56 -15.92
N ASP A 77 -15.11 -6.85 -15.70
CA ASP A 77 -16.43 -7.36 -15.31
C ASP A 77 -16.50 -7.71 -13.83
N ARG A 78 -15.36 -7.62 -13.12
CA ARG A 78 -15.32 -7.88 -11.67
C ARG A 78 -16.02 -6.75 -10.91
N PRO A 79 -16.99 -7.05 -10.02
CA PRO A 79 -17.69 -6.03 -9.27
C PRO A 79 -16.78 -5.16 -8.41
N VAL A 80 -17.10 -3.87 -8.33
CA VAL A 80 -16.44 -2.96 -7.39
C VAL A 80 -17.07 -3.13 -6.01
N VAL A 81 -16.26 -3.52 -5.04
CA VAL A 81 -16.71 -3.71 -3.66
C VAL A 81 -16.51 -2.43 -2.86
N SER A 82 -17.57 -1.94 -2.23
CA SER A 82 -17.53 -0.85 -1.26
C SER A 82 -17.91 -1.38 0.10
N THR A 83 -16.92 -1.44 1.01
CA THR A 83 -17.15 -1.79 2.41
C THR A 83 -17.51 -0.53 3.19
N SER A 84 -18.48 -0.62 4.10
CA SER A 84 -18.90 0.48 4.97
C SER A 84 -19.35 -0.05 6.32
N VAL A 85 -19.20 0.77 7.35
CA VAL A 85 -19.79 0.53 8.67
C VAL A 85 -21.02 1.38 8.80
N VAL A 86 -22.12 0.76 9.23
CA VAL A 86 -23.37 1.45 9.50
C VAL A 86 -23.83 1.12 10.91
N GLY A 87 -24.28 2.14 11.63
CA GLY A 87 -25.11 1.98 12.82
C GLY A 87 -26.55 1.79 12.39
N VAL A 88 -27.32 1.06 13.17
CA VAL A 88 -28.74 0.82 12.95
C VAL A 88 -29.50 1.39 14.14
N THR A 89 -30.50 2.23 13.90
CA THR A 89 -31.36 2.79 14.94
C THR A 89 -32.48 1.82 15.33
N ALA A 90 -33.26 2.16 16.36
CA ALA A 90 -34.38 1.31 16.79
C ALA A 90 -35.49 1.23 15.72
N ASP A 91 -35.65 2.30 14.94
CA ASP A 91 -36.57 2.37 13.80
C ASP A 91 -36.05 1.63 12.55
N GLY A 92 -34.80 1.15 12.59
CA GLY A 92 -34.16 0.39 11.52
C GLY A 92 -33.41 1.25 10.50
N ASP A 93 -33.25 2.55 10.76
CA ASP A 93 -32.51 3.45 9.89
C ASP A 93 -31.00 3.19 9.95
N GLU A 94 -30.34 3.23 8.78
CA GLU A 94 -28.89 3.09 8.69
C GLU A 94 -28.20 4.45 8.79
N VAL A 95 -27.35 4.61 9.79
CA VAL A 95 -26.45 5.76 9.95
C VAL A 95 -25.05 5.35 9.55
N ARG A 96 -24.43 6.07 8.63
CA ARG A 96 -23.07 5.76 8.19
C ARG A 96 -22.06 6.18 9.26
N LEU A 97 -21.32 5.21 9.81
CA LEU A 97 -20.28 5.47 10.82
C LEU A 97 -18.89 5.71 10.20
N SER A 98 -18.74 5.49 8.90
CA SER A 98 -17.47 5.73 8.20
C SER A 98 -17.30 7.19 7.78
N GLY A 99 -16.05 7.67 7.69
CA GLY A 99 -15.75 8.98 7.08
C GLY A 99 -15.28 10.06 8.05
N GLY A 100 -14.98 9.68 9.30
CA GLY A 100 -14.55 10.61 10.36
C GLY A 100 -15.57 10.72 11.49
N GLU A 101 -16.81 10.26 11.30
CA GLU A 101 -17.88 10.29 12.31
C GLU A 101 -17.52 9.58 13.63
N VAL A 102 -16.64 8.58 13.55
CA VAL A 102 -16.13 7.81 14.70
C VAL A 102 -14.60 7.87 14.80
N GLY A 103 -13.99 8.91 14.22
CA GLY A 103 -12.54 9.13 14.28
C GLY A 103 -11.66 8.16 13.48
N LEU A 104 -12.26 7.25 12.70
CA LEU A 104 -11.54 6.25 11.91
C LEU A 104 -11.58 6.55 10.41
N ARG A 105 -10.42 6.44 9.74
CA ARG A 105 -10.35 6.54 8.28
C ARG A 105 -10.78 5.23 7.64
N ARG A 106 -11.29 5.33 6.40
CA ARG A 106 -11.71 4.16 5.62
C ARG A 106 -10.60 3.10 5.48
N ALA A 107 -9.36 3.52 5.21
CA ALA A 107 -8.25 2.60 5.03
C ALA A 107 -7.85 1.88 6.34
N GLU A 108 -7.95 2.56 7.48
CA GLU A 108 -7.71 1.96 8.80
C GLU A 108 -8.78 0.91 9.11
N PHE A 109 -10.04 1.21 8.78
CA PHE A 109 -11.13 0.27 8.89
C PHE A 109 -10.95 -0.97 8.00
N GLU A 110 -10.71 -0.76 6.71
CA GLU A 110 -10.54 -1.88 5.75
C GLU A 110 -9.34 -2.76 6.11
N GLY A 111 -8.27 -2.18 6.67
CA GLY A 111 -7.13 -2.94 7.18
C GLY A 111 -7.41 -3.79 8.42
N GLN A 112 -8.42 -3.43 9.23
CA GLN A 112 -8.84 -4.20 10.40
C GLN A 112 -10.03 -5.12 10.15
N LEU A 113 -10.55 -5.17 8.91
CA LEU A 113 -11.75 -5.95 8.58
C LEU A 113 -11.67 -7.43 9.00
N PRO A 114 -10.57 -8.18 8.78
CA PRO A 114 -10.47 -9.56 9.25
C PRO A 114 -10.66 -9.68 10.76
N ARG A 115 -10.02 -8.77 11.52
CA ARG A 115 -10.12 -8.73 12.97
C ARG A 115 -11.54 -8.40 13.45
N LEU A 116 -12.23 -7.48 12.78
CA LEU A 116 -13.62 -7.13 13.13
C LEU A 116 -14.62 -8.25 12.84
N VAL A 117 -14.33 -9.11 11.86
CA VAL A 117 -15.10 -10.33 11.60
C VAL A 117 -14.86 -11.37 12.70
N GLU A 118 -13.62 -11.50 13.16
CA GLU A 118 -13.24 -12.44 14.23
C GLU A 118 -13.68 -11.97 15.62
N GLU A 119 -13.63 -10.66 15.88
CA GLU A 119 -13.95 -10.00 17.14
C GLU A 119 -15.05 -8.93 16.95
N PRO A 120 -16.33 -9.32 16.73
CA PRO A 120 -17.42 -8.38 16.48
C PRO A 120 -17.66 -7.36 17.61
N GLN A 121 -17.24 -7.67 18.83
CA GLN A 121 -17.41 -6.80 20.00
C GLN A 121 -16.68 -5.47 19.84
N LEU A 122 -15.63 -5.42 19.02
CA LEU A 122 -14.91 -4.18 18.69
C LEU A 122 -15.81 -3.14 17.98
N LEU A 123 -16.90 -3.58 17.34
CA LEU A 123 -17.88 -2.68 16.73
C LEU A 123 -18.66 -1.89 17.78
N GLY A 124 -18.77 -2.37 19.02
CA GLY A 124 -19.38 -1.64 20.14
C GLY A 124 -18.66 -0.32 20.42
N LEU A 125 -17.32 -0.30 20.32
CA LEU A 125 -16.50 0.90 20.50
C LEU A 125 -16.85 2.01 19.48
N LEU A 126 -17.27 1.61 18.26
CA LEU A 126 -17.71 2.57 17.24
C LEU A 126 -19.06 3.19 17.60
N ALA A 127 -19.98 2.41 18.16
CA ALA A 127 -21.26 2.92 18.65
C ALA A 127 -21.06 3.89 19.82
N GLU A 128 -20.16 3.57 20.76
CA GLU A 128 -19.79 4.46 21.87
C GLU A 128 -19.20 5.78 21.36
N SER A 129 -18.22 5.71 20.44
CA SER A 129 -17.64 6.92 19.84
C SER A 129 -18.68 7.77 19.12
N TYR A 130 -19.63 7.14 18.42
CA TYR A 130 -20.71 7.85 17.75
C TYR A 130 -21.62 8.56 18.75
N ALA A 131 -22.06 7.86 19.80
CA ALA A 131 -22.93 8.41 20.84
C ALA A 131 -22.25 9.58 21.60
N ALA A 132 -20.94 9.47 21.87
CA ALA A 132 -20.17 10.55 22.51
C ALA A 132 -20.07 11.80 21.63
N GLY A 133 -19.94 11.63 20.31
CA GLY A 133 -19.90 12.74 19.34
C GLY A 133 -21.27 13.32 19.01
N HIS A 134 -22.34 12.55 19.23
CA HIS A 134 -23.71 12.88 18.84
C HIS A 134 -24.70 12.63 19.99
N PRO A 135 -24.64 13.41 21.09
CA PRO A 135 -25.44 13.16 22.29
C PRO A 135 -26.96 13.31 22.06
N ASP A 136 -27.37 14.07 21.05
CA ASP A 136 -28.78 14.30 20.70
C ASP A 136 -29.30 13.36 19.59
N ALA A 137 -28.45 12.49 19.03
CA ALA A 137 -28.85 11.55 17.98
C ALA A 137 -29.62 10.35 18.56
N GLU A 138 -30.42 9.71 17.72
CA GLU A 138 -31.11 8.48 18.11
C GLU A 138 -30.09 7.39 18.48
N PRO A 139 -30.29 6.66 19.61
CA PRO A 139 -29.41 5.58 20.01
C PRO A 139 -29.33 4.46 18.95
N LEU A 140 -28.12 3.99 18.70
CA LEU A 140 -27.88 2.82 17.87
C LEU A 140 -28.19 1.54 18.66
N VAL A 141 -28.89 0.60 18.02
CA VAL A 141 -29.17 -0.74 18.56
C VAL A 141 -28.27 -1.82 17.97
N ALA A 142 -27.61 -1.53 16.85
CA ALA A 142 -26.62 -2.41 16.25
C ALA A 142 -25.58 -1.64 15.42
N VAL A 143 -24.45 -2.27 15.18
CA VAL A 143 -23.43 -1.83 14.22
C VAL A 143 -23.15 -2.98 13.26
N ARG A 144 -23.18 -2.67 11.97
CA ARG A 144 -23.00 -3.63 10.88
C ARG A 144 -21.85 -3.25 9.98
N VAL A 145 -21.15 -4.27 9.51
CA VAL A 145 -20.22 -4.14 8.38
C VAL A 145 -20.91 -4.62 7.12
N VAL A 146 -21.13 -3.69 6.20
CA VAL A 146 -21.89 -3.93 4.97
C VAL A 146 -20.95 -3.83 3.76
N GLN A 147 -21.04 -4.80 2.86
CA GLN A 147 -20.40 -4.76 1.55
C GLN A 147 -21.45 -4.55 0.47
N ARG A 148 -21.27 -3.49 -0.31
CA ARG A 148 -22.05 -3.21 -1.51
C ARG A 148 -21.20 -3.52 -2.74
N ARG A 149 -21.68 -4.39 -3.61
CA ARG A 149 -21.02 -4.81 -4.84
C ARG A 149 -21.71 -4.13 -6.01
N HIS A 150 -21.00 -3.26 -6.70
CA HIS A 150 -21.48 -2.61 -7.91
C HIS A 150 -21.05 -3.44 -9.11
N ALA A 151 -22.00 -4.04 -9.82
CA ALA A 151 -21.70 -4.85 -10.99
C ALA A 151 -21.15 -3.98 -12.14
N LEU A 152 -20.18 -4.55 -12.85
CA LEU A 152 -19.57 -3.96 -14.02
C LEU A 152 -19.81 -4.84 -15.25
N ASP A 153 -19.90 -4.20 -16.40
CA ASP A 153 -19.91 -4.81 -17.73
C ASP A 153 -18.98 -3.97 -18.62
N ASP A 154 -17.89 -4.56 -19.10
CA ASP A 154 -16.84 -3.89 -19.88
C ASP A 154 -16.34 -2.59 -19.19
N GLY A 155 -16.13 -2.67 -17.87
CA GLY A 155 -15.66 -1.54 -17.05
C GLY A 155 -16.70 -0.44 -16.80
N ARG A 156 -17.96 -0.61 -17.24
CA ARG A 156 -19.06 0.33 -16.97
C ARG A 156 -20.00 -0.24 -15.92
N ARG A 157 -20.53 0.62 -15.04
CA ARG A 157 -21.54 0.21 -14.06
C ARG A 157 -22.84 -0.18 -14.74
N THR A 158 -23.39 -1.35 -14.42
CA THR A 158 -24.69 -1.80 -14.92
C THR A 158 -25.86 -1.16 -14.17
N GLY A 159 -25.60 -0.63 -12.96
CA GLY A 159 -26.62 -0.14 -12.03
C GLY A 159 -27.08 -1.21 -11.03
N GLU A 160 -26.74 -2.48 -11.26
CA GLU A 160 -27.00 -3.54 -10.29
C GLU A 160 -26.08 -3.39 -9.08
N ILE A 161 -26.70 -3.46 -7.90
CA ILE A 161 -26.03 -3.38 -6.61
C ILE A 161 -26.51 -4.57 -5.78
N THR A 162 -25.57 -5.40 -5.35
CA THR A 162 -25.84 -6.45 -4.36
C THR A 162 -25.25 -6.04 -3.02
N GLU A 163 -26.04 -6.17 -1.97
CA GLU A 163 -25.61 -5.88 -0.61
C GLU A 163 -25.46 -7.18 0.20
N SER A 164 -24.42 -7.25 1.04
CA SER A 164 -24.23 -8.32 2.00
C SER A 164 -23.73 -7.77 3.33
N VAL A 165 -24.35 -8.20 4.42
CA VAL A 165 -23.87 -7.93 5.78
C VAL A 165 -22.80 -8.97 6.10
N LEU A 166 -21.58 -8.53 6.41
CA LEU A 166 -20.48 -9.39 6.82
C LEU A 166 -20.50 -9.69 8.31
N VAL A 167 -20.85 -8.68 9.11
CA VAL A 167 -20.88 -8.74 10.57
C VAL A 167 -22.05 -7.89 11.02
N ASP A 168 -22.82 -8.41 11.97
CA ASP A 168 -23.87 -7.69 12.69
C ASP A 168 -23.61 -7.84 14.19
N HIS A 169 -23.43 -6.72 14.88
CA HIS A 169 -23.20 -6.69 16.31
C HIS A 169 -24.25 -5.81 16.99
N SER A 170 -25.09 -6.43 17.83
CA SER A 170 -26.06 -5.72 18.66
C SER A 170 -25.34 -4.92 19.75
N VAL A 171 -25.80 -3.69 19.98
CA VAL A 171 -25.25 -2.79 20.99
C VAL A 171 -26.35 -2.44 21.99
N THR A 172 -26.04 -2.56 23.27
CA THR A 172 -26.93 -2.06 24.32
C THR A 172 -26.59 -0.58 24.57
N PRO A 173 -27.56 0.34 24.46
CA PRO A 173 -27.31 1.75 24.78
C PRO A 173 -26.77 1.90 26.20
N GLY A 174 -25.56 2.44 26.34
CA GLY A 174 -24.94 2.73 27.63
C GLY A 174 -24.16 1.59 28.31
N GLN A 175 -23.84 0.50 27.62
CA GLN A 175 -22.84 -0.45 28.12
C GLN A 175 -21.43 0.06 27.78
N GLU A 176 -20.65 0.44 28.78
CA GLU A 176 -19.21 0.70 28.63
C GLU A 176 -18.49 -0.62 28.33
N GLY A 177 -17.82 -0.72 27.18
CA GLY A 177 -16.97 -1.84 26.83
C GLY A 177 -15.80 -1.99 27.81
N THR A 178 -15.81 -3.04 28.64
CA THR A 178 -14.62 -3.43 29.40
C THR A 178 -13.67 -4.20 28.47
N PRO A 179 -12.38 -3.83 28.40
CA PRO A 179 -11.38 -4.48 27.54
C PRO A 179 -11.04 -5.92 27.96
#